data_AF-A0A962GGM7-F1
#
_entry.id   AF-A0A962GGM7-F1
#
_cell.length_a   1.000
_cell.length_b   1.000
_cell.length_c   1.000
_cell.angle_alpha   90.00
_cell.angle_beta   90.00
_cell.angle_gamma   90.00
#
_symmetry.space_group_name_H-M   'P 1'
#
loop_
_entity.id
_entity.type
_entity.pdbx_description
1 polymer ?
#
loop_
_entity_poly.entity_id
_entity_poly.type
_entity_poly.pdbx_seq_one_letter_code
_entity_poly.pdbx_strand_id
1 'polypeptide(L)'
;MKKIVLLVCLFQLQIASAYELRPSIPREGQEVSVGLYFFCPEYPATTADGQTHHFEVLSDNTIRLTVVLLDGIGGCVGGIPPITAYFSLGDLPEGEYTLEVYSIFANQSFPPQNPQVWDTGFGTFQVLGAIAPVPALSNWSLILLISLCLLIVVKKLRKI
;
A
#
# COMPACT_ATOMS: atom_id res chain seq x y z
N MET A 1 -40.32 0.78 0.19
CA MET A 1 -39.02 0.46 -0.44
C MET A 1 -38.06 1.67 -0.48
N LYS A 2 -37.88 2.40 0.63
CA LYS A 2 -36.96 3.57 0.70
C LYS A 2 -35.99 3.52 1.90
N LYS A 3 -36.11 2.52 2.77
CA LYS A 3 -35.30 2.40 4.00
C LYS A 3 -34.12 1.41 3.89
N ILE A 4 -34.02 0.66 2.79
CA ILE A 4 -32.99 -0.38 2.61
C ILE A 4 -31.74 0.19 1.93
N VAL A 5 -31.87 1.24 1.13
CA VAL A 5 -30.72 1.85 0.42
C VAL A 5 -29.82 2.66 1.35
N LEU A 6 -30.36 3.22 2.44
CA LEU A 6 -29.55 3.97 3.41
C LEU A 6 -28.69 3.07 4.30
N LEU A 7 -29.06 1.79 4.47
CA LEU A 7 -28.34 0.86 5.32
C LEU A 7 -27.11 0.25 4.61
N VAL A 8 -27.14 0.19 3.27
CA VAL A 8 -26.01 -0.35 2.48
C VAL A 8 -24.89 0.69 2.29
N CYS A 9 -25.19 2.00 2.35
CA CYS A 9 -24.16 3.05 2.32
C CYS A 9 -23.53 3.37 3.68
N LEU A 10 -24.15 2.98 4.80
CA LEU A 10 -23.60 3.20 6.15
C LEU A 10 -22.79 2.00 6.69
N PHE A 11 -22.73 0.90 5.93
CA PHE A 11 -21.80 -0.20 6.16
C PHE A 11 -20.49 -0.03 5.37
N GLN A 12 -20.10 1.21 5.08
CA GLN A 12 -18.67 1.55 4.99
C GLN A 12 -18.14 1.47 6.42
N LEU A 13 -17.97 0.25 6.92
CA LEU A 13 -17.13 -0.04 8.07
C LEU A 13 -15.74 0.47 7.68
N GLN A 14 -15.46 1.72 7.99
CA GLN A 14 -14.10 2.14 8.23
C GLN A 14 -13.68 1.35 9.46
N ILE A 15 -13.21 0.12 9.23
CA ILE A 15 -12.19 -0.44 10.11
C ILE A 15 -11.13 0.65 10.05
N ALA A 16 -10.97 1.38 11.16
CA ALA A 16 -9.79 2.22 11.33
C ALA A 16 -8.63 1.25 11.20
N SER A 17 -8.06 1.15 10.00
CA SER A 17 -6.95 0.26 9.75
C SER A 17 -5.83 0.76 10.65
N ALA A 18 -5.31 -0.13 11.48
CA ALA A 18 -4.25 0.23 12.42
C ALA A 18 -2.94 0.60 11.69
N TYR A 19 -2.92 0.46 10.37
CA TYR A 19 -1.90 0.90 9.42
C TYR A 19 -2.50 1.69 8.24
N GLU A 20 -1.66 2.46 7.57
CA GLU A 20 -1.91 3.09 6.27
C GLU A 20 -1.16 2.33 5.17
N LEU A 21 -1.75 2.11 3.99
CA LEU A 21 -1.04 1.57 2.84
C LEU A 21 -0.64 2.66 1.86
N ARG A 22 0.56 2.51 1.29
CA ARG A 22 1.04 3.32 0.17
C ARG A 22 1.56 2.42 -0.96
N PRO A 23 0.97 2.50 -2.18
CA PRO A 23 -0.27 3.21 -2.48
C PRO A 23 -1.46 2.60 -1.72
N SER A 24 -2.54 3.37 -1.54
CA SER A 24 -3.73 2.90 -0.82
C SER A 24 -4.45 1.73 -1.52
N ILE A 25 -4.22 1.57 -2.83
CA ILE A 25 -4.69 0.45 -3.63
C ILE A 25 -3.47 -0.09 -4.39
N PRO A 26 -2.72 -1.03 -3.79
CA PRO A 26 -1.53 -1.60 -4.41
C PRO A 26 -1.87 -2.47 -5.62
N ARG A 27 -0.96 -2.48 -6.59
CA ARG A 27 -1.03 -3.33 -7.77
C ARG A 27 0.26 -4.12 -7.91
N GLU A 28 0.16 -5.27 -8.56
CA GLU A 28 1.32 -6.09 -8.90
C GLU A 28 2.38 -5.28 -9.63
N GLY A 29 3.64 -5.43 -9.20
CA GLY A 29 4.78 -4.68 -9.71
C GLY A 29 4.88 -3.23 -9.21
N GLN A 30 4.11 -2.86 -8.18
CA GLN A 30 4.30 -1.61 -7.44
C GLN A 30 4.86 -1.88 -6.06
N GLU A 31 5.77 -1.01 -5.62
CA GLU A 31 6.27 -1.04 -4.25
C GLU A 31 5.12 -0.74 -3.27
N VAL A 32 4.94 -1.66 -2.33
CA VAL A 32 3.95 -1.54 -1.25
C VAL A 32 4.67 -1.10 0.02
N SER A 33 4.13 -0.10 0.71
CA SER A 33 4.64 0.35 2.00
C SER A 33 3.52 0.43 3.04
N VAL A 34 3.83 0.03 4.26
CA VAL A 34 2.93 0.08 5.42
C VAL A 34 3.34 1.22 6.33
N GLY A 35 2.46 2.20 6.51
CA GLY A 35 2.56 3.28 7.47
C GLY A 35 2.01 2.86 8.82
N LEU A 36 2.85 2.88 9.86
CA LEU A 36 2.45 2.59 11.23
C LEU A 36 2.55 3.85 12.09
N TYR A 37 1.60 4.00 13.02
CA TYR A 37 1.56 5.11 13.96
C TYR A 37 2.30 4.74 15.24
N PHE A 38 3.30 5.54 15.58
CA PHE A 38 4.15 5.36 16.74
C PHE A 38 3.85 6.43 17.78
N PHE A 39 3.79 5.99 19.04
CA PHE A 39 3.63 6.85 20.19
C PHE A 39 4.84 6.69 21.11
N CYS A 40 5.24 7.78 21.76
CA CYS A 40 6.29 7.73 22.76
C CYS A 40 6.00 6.66 23.84
N PRO A 41 6.99 5.89 24.31
CA PRO A 41 8.44 5.96 24.00
C PRO A 41 8.88 5.08 22.82
N GLU A 42 7.94 4.44 22.13
CA GLU A 42 8.19 3.47 21.07
C GLU A 42 8.39 4.18 19.73
N TYR A 43 9.62 4.55 19.41
CA TYR A 43 9.96 5.17 18.13
C TYR A 43 10.72 4.21 17.21
N PRO A 44 10.50 4.29 15.88
CA PRO A 44 11.28 3.57 14.88
C PRO A 44 12.77 3.83 15.06
N ALA A 45 13.55 2.77 14.92
CA ALA A 45 14.98 2.77 15.07
C ALA A 45 15.65 1.98 13.96
N THR A 46 16.94 1.77 14.13
CA THR A 46 17.77 1.01 13.19
C THR A 46 18.68 0.11 14.00
N THR A 47 18.82 -1.14 13.58
CA THR A 47 19.81 -2.07 14.16
C THR A 47 21.24 -1.59 13.87
N ALA A 48 22.23 -2.18 14.54
CA ALA A 48 23.64 -1.91 14.27
C ALA A 48 24.03 -2.15 12.79
N ASP A 49 23.32 -3.05 12.10
CA ASP A 49 23.54 -3.38 10.68
C ASP A 49 22.78 -2.47 9.70
N GLY A 50 22.11 -1.42 10.19
CA GLY A 50 21.40 -0.47 9.34
C GLY A 50 19.98 -0.89 8.94
N GLN A 51 19.41 -1.94 9.56
CA GLN A 51 18.06 -2.41 9.23
C GLN A 51 17.01 -1.74 10.11
N THR A 52 15.88 -1.34 9.50
CA THR A 52 14.75 -0.71 10.22
C THR A 52 13.54 -1.64 10.36
N HIS A 53 13.46 -2.66 9.51
CA HIS A 53 12.41 -3.65 9.49
C HIS A 53 12.88 -4.90 8.73
N HIS A 54 12.13 -5.98 8.92
CA HIS A 54 12.21 -7.21 8.14
C HIS A 54 10.78 -7.69 7.89
N PHE A 55 10.52 -8.28 6.74
CA PHE A 55 9.25 -8.93 6.48
C PHE A 55 9.45 -10.30 5.83
N GLU A 56 8.50 -11.19 6.09
CA GLU A 56 8.39 -12.49 5.43
C GLU A 56 6.94 -12.69 4.96
N VAL A 57 6.78 -13.35 3.82
CA VAL A 57 5.48 -13.77 3.30
C VAL A 57 5.32 -15.27 3.54
N LEU A 58 4.31 -15.64 4.32
CA LEU A 58 4.00 -17.02 4.66
C LEU A 58 3.16 -17.70 3.58
N SER A 59 3.03 -19.02 3.66
CA SER A 59 2.34 -19.84 2.66
C SER A 59 0.84 -19.57 2.52
N ASP A 60 0.23 -18.91 3.50
CA ASP A 60 -1.18 -18.52 3.55
C ASP A 60 -1.41 -17.04 3.14
N ASN A 61 -0.43 -16.42 2.50
CA ASN A 61 -0.39 -14.98 2.19
C ASN A 61 -0.44 -14.07 3.44
N THR A 62 -0.06 -14.58 4.60
CA THR A 62 0.18 -13.73 5.77
C THR A 62 1.56 -13.09 5.67
N ILE A 63 1.62 -11.77 5.78
CA ILE A 63 2.84 -10.98 5.83
C ILE A 63 3.15 -10.71 7.30
N ARG A 64 4.29 -11.19 7.77
CA ARG A 64 4.83 -10.81 9.09
C ARG A 64 5.83 -9.69 8.93
N LEU A 65 5.45 -8.49 9.34
CA LEU A 65 6.31 -7.31 9.37
C LEU A 65 6.88 -7.12 10.78
N THR A 66 8.20 -7.25 10.93
CA THR A 66 8.90 -6.94 12.17
C THR A 66 9.59 -5.59 12.05
N VAL A 67 9.23 -4.63 12.91
CA VAL A 67 9.84 -3.28 12.94
C VAL A 67 10.81 -3.13 14.10
N VAL A 68 11.84 -2.30 13.90
CA VAL A 68 12.86 -2.03 14.93
C VAL A 68 12.49 -0.77 15.68
N LEU A 69 12.47 -0.84 17.01
CA LEU A 69 12.15 0.27 17.90
C LEU A 69 13.35 0.65 18.78
N LEU A 70 13.38 1.89 19.23
CA LEU A 70 14.29 2.32 20.27
C LEU A 70 13.94 1.60 21.58
N ASP A 71 14.97 1.24 22.34
CA ASP A 71 14.79 0.71 23.69
C ASP A 71 14.16 1.82 24.56
N GLY A 72 12.91 1.61 24.98
CA GLY A 72 12.01 2.61 25.56
C GLY A 72 12.39 3.13 26.95
N ILE A 73 13.67 3.07 27.32
CA ILE A 73 14.18 3.46 28.64
C ILE A 73 14.11 4.98 28.86
N GLY A 74 13.91 5.76 27.78
CA GLY A 74 13.64 7.20 27.87
C GLY A 74 12.16 7.47 28.14
N GLY A 75 11.84 7.92 29.35
CA GLY A 75 10.49 8.38 29.68
C GLY A 75 10.01 9.49 28.73
N CYS A 76 8.69 9.53 28.47
CA CYS A 76 8.10 10.53 27.62
C CYS A 76 8.08 11.89 28.29
N VAL A 77 8.81 12.85 27.74
CA VAL A 77 8.58 14.26 28.05
C VAL A 77 7.29 14.64 27.33
N GLY A 78 6.25 15.00 28.09
CA GLY A 78 4.93 15.30 27.54
C GLY A 78 4.99 16.33 26.41
N GLY A 79 4.26 16.07 25.32
CA GLY A 79 4.14 16.99 24.18
C GLY A 79 4.77 16.54 22.86
N ILE A 80 5.35 15.33 22.78
CA ILE A 80 5.81 14.80 21.49
C ILE A 80 4.59 14.24 20.72
N PRO A 81 4.30 14.74 19.51
CA PRO A 81 3.20 14.22 18.71
C PRO A 81 3.51 12.79 18.22
N PRO A 82 2.47 11.98 17.94
CA PRO A 82 2.68 10.70 17.27
C PRO A 82 3.33 10.91 15.91
N ILE A 83 4.17 9.95 15.52
CA ILE A 83 4.81 9.95 14.21
C ILE A 83 4.32 8.76 13.39
N THR A 84 4.21 8.95 12.09
CA THR A 84 3.95 7.86 11.15
C THR A 84 5.25 7.50 10.44
N ALA A 85 5.64 6.23 10.47
CA ALA A 85 6.77 5.73 9.70
C ALA A 85 6.30 4.65 8.72
N TYR A 86 6.88 4.69 7.51
CA TYR A 86 6.54 3.77 6.43
C TYR A 86 7.64 2.73 6.26
N PHE A 87 7.23 1.46 6.17
CA PHE A 87 8.11 0.32 5.98
C PHE A 87 7.76 -0.37 4.66
N SER A 88 8.77 -0.60 3.83
CA SER A 88 8.58 -1.17 2.49
C SER A 88 8.42 -2.69 2.57
N LEU A 89 7.42 -3.21 1.88
CA LEU A 89 7.22 -4.63 1.63
C LEU A 89 7.72 -5.01 0.22
N GLY A 90 8.34 -4.08 -0.51
CA GLY A 90 8.73 -4.27 -1.90
C GLY A 90 7.54 -4.52 -2.82
N ASP A 91 7.81 -5.19 -3.95
CA ASP A 91 6.80 -5.57 -4.92
C ASP A 91 6.13 -6.88 -4.49
N LEU A 92 4.81 -6.86 -4.34
CA LEU A 92 4.02 -8.04 -3.99
C LEU A 92 3.25 -8.55 -5.22
N PRO A 93 3.12 -9.87 -5.42
CA PRO A 93 2.27 -10.42 -6.47
C PRO A 93 0.78 -10.17 -6.18
N GLU A 94 -0.05 -10.28 -7.21
CA GLU A 94 -1.51 -10.18 -7.07
C GLU A 94 -2.03 -11.18 -6.03
N GLY A 95 -2.87 -10.70 -5.10
CA GLY A 95 -3.41 -11.53 -4.04
C GLY A 95 -4.06 -10.76 -2.90
N GLU A 96 -4.79 -11.48 -2.05
CA GLU A 96 -5.22 -10.99 -0.74
C GLU A 96 -4.19 -11.38 0.31
N TYR A 97 -3.83 -10.43 1.15
CA TYR A 97 -2.82 -10.58 2.19
C TYR A 97 -3.40 -10.22 3.56
N THR A 98 -2.95 -10.95 4.58
CA THR A 98 -3.14 -10.60 5.98
C THR A 98 -1.84 -10.02 6.51
N LEU A 99 -1.87 -8.83 7.11
CA LEU A 99 -0.72 -8.22 7.73
C LEU A 99 -0.71 -8.51 9.23
N GLU A 100 0.43 -8.98 9.74
CA GLU A 100 0.74 -9.10 11.16
C GLU A 100 1.99 -8.27 11.47
N VAL A 101 1.91 -7.40 12.48
CA VAL A 101 3.02 -6.51 12.86
C VAL A 101 3.63 -6.91 14.20
N TYR A 102 4.95 -7.00 14.22
CA TYR A 102 5.77 -7.33 15.37
C TYR A 102 6.82 -6.24 15.59
N SER A 103 7.36 -6.17 16.79
CA SER A 103 8.48 -5.27 17.10
C SER A 103 9.64 -6.00 17.77
N ILE A 104 10.83 -5.46 17.52
CA ILE A 104 12.07 -5.77 18.24
C ILE A 104 12.77 -4.48 18.64
N PHE A 105 13.64 -4.54 19.66
CA PHE A 105 14.47 -3.41 20.03
C PHE A 105 15.74 -3.34 19.18
N ALA A 106 16.29 -2.13 19.01
CA ALA A 106 17.46 -1.85 18.18
C ALA A 106 18.74 -2.62 18.57
N ASN A 107 18.81 -3.17 19.78
CA ASN A 107 19.89 -4.03 20.26
C ASN A 107 19.76 -5.50 19.80
N GLN A 108 18.66 -5.85 19.13
CA GLN A 108 18.43 -7.18 18.56
C GLN A 108 18.82 -7.21 17.09
N SER A 109 19.24 -8.38 16.60
CA SER A 109 19.54 -8.62 15.20
C SER A 109 18.39 -9.35 14.49
N PHE A 110 18.39 -9.27 13.17
CA PHE A 110 17.53 -10.09 12.32
C PHE A 110 18.21 -11.43 12.00
N PRO A 111 17.46 -12.54 11.87
CA PRO A 111 16.03 -12.68 12.13
C PRO A 111 15.71 -12.57 13.64
N PRO A 112 14.51 -12.11 14.01
CA PRO A 112 14.17 -11.84 15.40
C PRO A 112 14.06 -13.16 16.18
N GLN A 113 14.82 -13.30 17.28
CA GLN A 113 14.73 -14.52 18.09
C GLN A 113 13.52 -14.53 19.02
N ASN A 114 13.09 -13.36 19.50
CA ASN A 114 11.93 -13.18 20.38
C ASN A 114 11.18 -11.89 20.01
N PRO A 115 10.49 -11.85 18.86
CA PRO A 115 9.68 -10.69 18.50
C PRO A 115 8.52 -10.53 19.51
N GLN A 116 8.24 -9.30 19.93
CA GLN A 116 7.03 -9.00 20.67
C GLN A 116 5.90 -8.70 19.68
N VAL A 117 4.77 -9.36 19.86
CA VAL A 117 3.60 -9.15 18.99
C VAL A 117 2.99 -7.79 19.32
N TRP A 118 2.74 -6.98 18.31
CA TRP A 118 2.07 -5.71 18.48
C TRP A 118 0.64 -5.83 17.96
N ASP A 119 -0.33 -5.57 18.83
CA ASP A 119 -1.77 -5.66 18.52
C ASP A 119 -2.25 -4.53 17.57
N THR A 120 -1.36 -3.60 17.22
CA THR A 120 -1.60 -2.36 16.47
C THR A 120 -1.52 -2.52 14.96
N GLY A 121 -1.53 -3.73 14.40
CA GLY A 121 -1.29 -3.90 12.97
C GLY A 121 -1.87 -5.14 12.32
N PHE A 122 -3.04 -5.60 12.78
CA PHE A 122 -3.77 -6.67 12.10
C PHE A 122 -4.74 -6.09 11.06
N GLY A 123 -4.68 -6.58 9.83
CA GLY A 123 -5.69 -6.28 8.82
C GLY A 123 -5.40 -6.92 7.48
N THR A 124 -6.40 -6.90 6.61
CA THR A 124 -6.30 -7.47 5.27
C THR A 124 -6.23 -6.39 4.22
N PHE A 125 -5.49 -6.66 3.15
CA PHE A 125 -5.48 -5.81 1.97
C PHE A 125 -5.29 -6.64 0.70
N GLN A 126 -5.64 -6.04 -0.43
CA GLN A 126 -5.58 -6.68 -1.72
C GLN A 126 -4.58 -5.95 -2.62
N VAL A 127 -3.68 -6.73 -3.22
CA VAL A 127 -2.85 -6.30 -4.34
C VAL A 127 -3.60 -6.70 -5.61
N LEU A 128 -3.98 -5.71 -6.41
CA LEU A 128 -4.69 -5.95 -7.67
C LEU A 128 -3.72 -6.34 -8.79
N GLY A 129 -4.21 -7.04 -9.81
CA GLY A 129 -3.42 -7.30 -11.00
C GLY A 129 -2.87 -6.04 -11.69
N ALA A 130 -1.78 -6.23 -12.42
CA ALA A 130 -1.13 -5.16 -13.19
C ALA A 130 -2.10 -4.50 -14.18
N ILE A 131 -1.91 -3.20 -14.43
CA ILE A 131 -2.69 -2.50 -15.47
C ILE A 131 -2.19 -3.00 -16.82
N ALA A 132 -3.03 -3.77 -17.53
CA ALA A 132 -2.75 -4.14 -18.90
C ALA A 132 -2.59 -2.86 -19.74
N PRO A 133 -1.48 -2.70 -20.50
CA PRO A 133 -1.36 -1.59 -21.42
C PRO A 133 -2.48 -1.73 -22.46
N VAL A 134 -3.40 -0.77 -22.48
CA VAL A 134 -4.40 -0.70 -23.55
C VAL A 134 -3.63 -0.47 -24.84
N PRO A 135 -3.81 -1.30 -25.88
CA PRO A 135 -3.16 -1.06 -27.16
C PRO A 135 -3.66 0.29 -27.67
N ALA A 136 -2.80 1.30 -27.60
CA ALA A 136 -3.06 2.57 -28.26
C ALA A 136 -3.24 2.26 -29.75
N LEU A 137 -4.35 2.74 -30.34
CA LEU A 137 -4.52 2.76 -31.78
C LEU A 137 -3.22 3.32 -32.37
N SER A 138 -2.51 2.48 -33.13
CA SER A 138 -1.25 2.85 -33.78
C SER A 138 -1.40 4.21 -34.43
N ASN A 139 -0.43 5.11 -34.28
CA ASN A 139 -0.47 6.46 -34.87
C ASN A 139 -0.85 6.43 -36.37
N TRP A 140 -0.52 5.33 -37.07
CA TRP A 140 -0.94 5.05 -38.44
C TRP A 140 -2.45 4.96 -38.63
N SER A 141 -3.17 4.30 -37.73
CA SER A 141 -4.63 4.20 -37.76
C SER A 141 -5.31 5.55 -37.53
N LEU A 142 -4.71 6.42 -36.72
CA LEU A 142 -5.14 7.79 -36.47
C LEU A 142 -4.93 8.68 -37.72
N ILE A 143 -3.77 8.57 -38.38
CA ILE A 143 -3.48 9.25 -39.64
C ILE A 143 -4.44 8.81 -40.76
N LEU A 144 -4.76 7.52 -40.83
CA LEU A 144 -5.71 6.96 -41.80
C LEU A 144 -7.12 7.52 -41.58
N LEU A 145 -7.58 7.58 -40.34
CA LEU A 145 -8.87 8.19 -39.96
C LEU A 145 -8.95 9.67 -40.31
N ILE A 146 -7.90 10.44 -40.00
CA ILE A 146 -7.81 11.88 -40.35
C ILE A 146 -7.85 12.07 -41.86
N SER A 147 -7.11 11.26 -42.61
CA SER A 147 -7.07 11.30 -44.07
C SER A 147 -8.43 10.95 -44.69
N LEU A 148 -9.13 9.96 -44.14
CA LEU A 148 -10.47 9.58 -44.58
C LEU A 148 -11.49 10.70 -44.32
N CYS A 149 -11.44 11.33 -43.15
CA CYS A 149 -12.27 12.48 -42.81
C CYS A 149 -12.04 13.66 -43.75
N LEU A 150 -10.77 13.99 -44.04
CA LEU A 150 -10.40 15.03 -45.00
C LEU A 150 -10.95 14.74 -46.40
N LEU A 151 -10.84 13.49 -46.87
CA LEU A 151 -11.38 13.08 -48.17
C LEU A 151 -12.90 13.22 -48.25
N ILE A 152 -13.64 12.90 -47.17
CA ILE A 152 -15.10 13.08 -47.09
C ILE A 152 -15.46 14.56 -47.15
N VAL A 153 -14.76 15.41 -46.39
CA VAL A 153 -14.99 16.86 -46.36
C VAL A 153 -14.72 17.48 -47.73
N VAL A 154 -13.59 17.15 -48.36
CA VAL A 154 -13.25 17.64 -49.70
C VAL A 154 -14.26 17.17 -50.75
N LYS A 155 -14.68 15.89 -50.72
CA LYS A 155 -15.73 15.39 -51.64
C LYS A 155 -17.06 16.11 -51.45
N LYS A 156 -17.42 16.47 -50.22
CA LYS A 156 -18.67 17.16 -49.90
C LYS A 156 -18.64 18.63 -50.34
N LEU A 157 -17.51 19.30 -50.18
CA LEU A 157 -17.29 20.69 -50.64
C LEU A 157 -17.23 20.82 -52.17
N ARG A 158 -16.73 19.81 -52.88
CA ARG A 158 -16.61 19.82 -54.36
C ARG A 158 -17.93 19.55 -55.10
N LYS A 159 -19.00 19.18 -54.39
CA LYS A 159 -20.34 18.91 -54.93
C LYS A 159 -21.32 20.10 -54.78
N ILE A 160 -20.84 21.22 -54.23
CA ILE A 160 -21.53 22.52 -54.18
C ILE A 160 -20.87 23.41 -55.24
#